data_AF-A0A417YY13-F1
#
_entry.id   AF-A0A417YY13-F1
#
_cell.length_a   1.000
_cell.length_b   1.000
_cell.length_c   1.000
_cell.angle_alpha   90.00
_cell.angle_beta   90.00
_cell.angle_gamma   90.00
#
_symmetry.space_group_name_H-M   'P 1'
#
loop_
_entity.id
_entity.type
_entity.pdbx_description
1 polymer ?
#
loop_
_entity_poly.entity_id
_entity_poly.type
_entity_poly.pdbx_seq_one_letter_code
_entity_poly.pdbx_strand_id
1 'polypeptide(L)'
;MKNVLGNIGKKLKKEDGNVLVMVAVSLVMLLGFTALAIDGGRLYFEKSNLQKALDAAVLAGAQDLLKGETNAKATAIDIALKNGVTLINDDFDTGPNHIKATKTRDKTLFFAKVLGINNAKVNASSKAQLKGGLKKKKGVVPLGIKEDQYKEGVNYPLKSSESVKGNFGYLDLVGDTRNLKEQIIGGAELEVSQKFAWTNPGEKWGQVTQGFESRISNDNGIEKCQSYETADDSCQRVIIVPLVKEVVLSGKTQVEIVGFAAFYITRVENDKGDKIVEGKFIKTYTVGEFGGEEDYGIYKASLVE
;
A
#
# COMPACT_ATOMS: atom_id res chain seq x y z
N MET A 1 -41.04 84.13 -26.49
CA MET A 1 -41.08 82.90 -27.33
C MET A 1 -40.04 83.00 -28.44
N LYS A 2 -38.87 82.36 -28.26
CA LYS A 2 -37.89 81.88 -29.26
C LYS A 2 -36.52 81.78 -28.56
N ASN A 3 -35.77 80.72 -28.87
CA ASN A 3 -34.39 80.42 -28.46
C ASN A 3 -34.17 79.44 -27.29
N VAL A 4 -35.05 78.44 -27.15
CA VAL A 4 -34.71 77.17 -26.44
C VAL A 4 -34.20 76.10 -27.43
N LEU A 5 -34.28 76.33 -28.74
CA LEU A 5 -33.96 75.34 -29.79
C LEU A 5 -32.50 75.36 -30.28
N GLY A 6 -31.62 76.20 -29.70
CA GLY A 6 -30.25 76.38 -30.19
C GLY A 6 -29.21 75.38 -29.65
N ASN A 7 -29.53 74.60 -28.61
CA ASN A 7 -28.52 73.85 -27.84
C ASN A 7 -28.62 72.31 -27.90
N ILE A 8 -29.52 71.76 -28.71
CA ILE A 8 -29.64 70.30 -28.88
C ILE A 8 -28.81 69.81 -30.08
N GLY A 9 -28.61 70.65 -31.10
CA GLY A 9 -27.87 70.28 -32.33
C GLY A 9 -26.34 70.31 -32.24
N LYS A 10 -25.75 70.67 -31.09
CA LYS A 10 -24.29 70.81 -30.93
C LYS A 10 -23.64 69.90 -29.89
N LYS A 11 -24.42 69.03 -29.21
CA LYS A 11 -23.88 68.02 -28.28
C LYS A 11 -23.66 66.63 -28.89
N LEU A 12 -23.98 66.44 -30.17
CA LEU A 12 -23.71 65.20 -30.91
C LEU A 12 -22.51 65.36 -31.84
N LYS A 13 -21.43 65.98 -31.34
CA LYS A 13 -20.09 65.80 -31.93
C LYS A 13 -19.54 64.44 -31.49
N LYS A 14 -20.11 63.40 -32.10
CA LYS A 14 -19.50 62.13 -32.53
C LYS A 14 -18.24 61.66 -31.78
N GLU A 15 -18.40 61.06 -30.60
CA GLU A 15 -17.51 60.00 -30.08
C GLU A 15 -18.26 58.76 -29.57
N ASP A 16 -19.61 58.73 -29.70
CA ASP A 16 -20.47 57.66 -29.18
C ASP A 16 -20.32 56.30 -29.91
N GLY A 17 -19.63 56.27 -31.06
CA GLY A 17 -19.34 55.02 -31.78
C GLY A 17 -18.10 54.28 -31.26
N ASN A 18 -17.12 54.99 -30.71
CA ASN A 18 -15.85 54.38 -30.28
C ASN A 18 -16.04 53.53 -29.02
N VAL A 19 -16.87 54.01 -28.08
CA VAL A 19 -17.23 53.25 -26.87
C VAL A 19 -17.93 51.94 -27.23
N LEU A 20 -18.84 51.95 -28.21
CA LEU A 20 -19.53 50.75 -28.67
C LEU A 20 -18.54 49.72 -29.25
N VAL A 21 -17.56 50.17 -30.04
CA VAL A 21 -16.52 49.31 -30.60
C VAL A 21 -15.63 48.73 -29.50
N MET A 22 -15.18 49.55 -28.54
CA MET A 22 -14.38 49.07 -27.41
C MET A 22 -15.14 48.03 -26.57
N VAL A 23 -16.41 48.28 -26.24
CA VAL A 23 -17.25 47.34 -25.49
C VAL A 23 -17.45 46.04 -26.27
N ALA A 24 -17.69 46.10 -27.58
CA ALA A 24 -17.84 44.92 -28.41
C ALA A 24 -16.55 44.07 -28.44
N VAL A 25 -15.39 44.70 -28.61
CA VAL A 25 -14.09 44.01 -28.59
C VAL A 25 -13.81 43.40 -27.22
N SER A 26 -14.06 44.14 -26.13
CA SER A 26 -13.91 43.63 -24.76
C SER A 26 -14.82 42.44 -24.49
N LEU A 27 -16.07 42.47 -24.94
CA LEU A 27 -17.01 41.36 -24.77
C LEU A 27 -16.52 40.10 -25.51
N VAL A 28 -16.07 40.25 -26.75
CA VAL A 28 -15.48 39.13 -27.52
C VAL A 28 -14.26 38.55 -26.80
N MET A 29 -13.40 39.42 -26.28
CA MET A 29 -12.22 38.99 -25.52
C MET A 29 -12.61 38.23 -24.23
N LEU A 30 -13.59 38.72 -23.48
CA LEU A 30 -14.09 38.05 -22.27
C LEU A 30 -14.72 36.69 -22.57
N LEU A 31 -15.48 36.57 -23.67
CA LEU A 31 -16.01 35.29 -24.14
C LEU A 31 -14.89 34.33 -24.54
N GLY A 32 -13.84 34.83 -25.20
CA GLY A 32 -12.64 34.06 -25.54
C GLY A 32 -11.94 33.49 -24.30
N PHE A 33 -11.74 34.30 -23.26
CA PHE A 33 -11.15 33.83 -22.01
C PHE A 33 -12.05 32.82 -21.28
N THR A 34 -13.37 33.03 -21.28
CA THR A 34 -14.33 32.09 -20.68
C THR A 34 -14.30 30.74 -21.41
N ALA A 35 -14.27 30.76 -22.74
CA ALA A 35 -14.13 29.58 -23.58
C ALA A 35 -12.87 28.78 -23.24
N LEU A 36 -11.71 29.45 -23.17
CA LEU A 36 -10.45 28.82 -22.79
C LEU A 36 -10.49 28.26 -21.37
N ALA A 37 -11.07 28.98 -20.42
CA ALA A 37 -11.21 28.53 -19.04
C ALA A 37 -12.07 27.27 -18.93
N ILE A 38 -13.18 27.18 -19.68
CA ILE A 38 -14.06 26.01 -19.67
C ILE A 38 -13.39 24.80 -20.32
N ASP A 39 -12.86 24.94 -21.54
CA ASP A 39 -12.22 23.82 -22.23
C ASP A 39 -10.97 23.34 -21.48
N GLY A 40 -10.12 24.26 -21.03
CA GLY A 40 -8.94 23.95 -20.22
C GLY A 40 -9.30 23.29 -18.89
N GLY A 41 -10.32 23.83 -18.18
CA GLY A 41 -10.81 23.26 -16.92
C GLY A 41 -11.33 21.83 -17.09
N ARG A 42 -12.06 21.55 -18.17
CA ARG A 42 -12.56 20.19 -18.46
C ARG A 42 -11.43 19.23 -18.79
N LEU A 43 -10.45 19.63 -19.59
CA LEU A 43 -9.29 18.79 -19.88
C LEU A 43 -8.48 18.47 -18.63
N TYR A 44 -8.26 19.48 -17.78
CA TYR A 44 -7.57 19.30 -16.51
C TYR A 44 -8.33 18.33 -15.58
N PHE A 45 -9.65 18.51 -15.46
CA PHE A 45 -10.49 17.63 -14.66
C PHE A 45 -10.43 16.18 -15.16
N GLU A 46 -10.55 15.96 -16.48
CA GLU A 46 -10.45 14.62 -17.07
C GLU A 46 -9.06 13.99 -16.88
N LYS A 47 -7.99 14.77 -17.02
CA LYS A 47 -6.62 14.32 -16.75
C LYS A 47 -6.47 13.89 -15.29
N SER A 48 -6.98 14.69 -14.35
CA SER A 48 -6.93 14.39 -12.92
C SER A 48 -7.73 13.14 -12.58
N ASN A 49 -8.93 13.00 -13.14
CA ASN A 49 -9.78 11.83 -12.92
C ASN A 49 -9.13 10.55 -13.47
N LEU A 50 -8.57 10.61 -14.68
CA LEU A 50 -7.86 9.48 -15.28
C LEU A 50 -6.64 9.08 -14.44
N GLN A 51 -5.83 10.04 -13.99
CA GLN A 51 -4.67 9.76 -13.14
C GLN A 51 -5.07 9.06 -11.83
N LYS A 52 -6.08 9.59 -11.11
CA LYS A 52 -6.56 9.00 -9.86
C LYS A 52 -7.05 7.57 -10.04
N ALA A 53 -7.78 7.31 -11.12
CA ALA A 53 -8.25 5.96 -11.44
C ALA A 53 -7.09 5.00 -11.73
N LEU A 54 -6.08 5.45 -12.48
CA LEU A 54 -4.88 4.64 -12.75
C LEU A 54 -4.07 4.38 -11.48
N ASP A 55 -3.86 5.39 -10.64
CA ASP A 55 -3.13 5.27 -9.37
C ASP A 55 -3.79 4.22 -8.45
N ALA A 56 -5.12 4.29 -8.31
CA ALA A 56 -5.88 3.31 -7.55
C ALA A 56 -5.76 1.90 -8.16
N ALA A 57 -5.88 1.80 -9.48
CA ALA A 57 -5.80 0.53 -10.22
C ALA A 57 -4.44 -0.15 -10.05
N VAL A 58 -3.33 0.57 -10.28
CA VAL A 58 -1.99 -0.02 -10.18
C VAL A 58 -1.62 -0.33 -8.73
N LEU A 59 -2.06 0.47 -7.76
CA LEU A 59 -1.78 0.20 -6.34
C LEU A 59 -2.48 -1.07 -5.87
N ALA A 60 -3.75 -1.25 -6.25
CA ALA A 60 -4.49 -2.48 -5.96
C ALA A 60 -3.93 -3.69 -6.72
N GLY A 61 -3.65 -3.53 -8.03
CA GLY A 61 -3.04 -4.59 -8.83
C GLY A 61 -1.68 -5.02 -8.29
N ALA A 62 -0.87 -4.08 -7.78
CA ALA A 62 0.42 -4.41 -7.18
C ALA A 62 0.29 -5.35 -5.98
N GLN A 63 -0.78 -5.21 -5.17
CA GLN A 63 -1.08 -6.10 -4.04
C GLN A 63 -1.49 -7.52 -4.46
N ASP A 64 -1.72 -7.78 -5.75
CA ASP A 64 -1.98 -9.12 -6.24
C ASP A 64 -0.84 -9.67 -7.12
N LEU A 65 0.26 -8.93 -7.28
CA LEU A 65 1.44 -9.41 -8.03
C LEU A 65 2.05 -10.67 -7.42
N LEU A 66 2.00 -10.83 -6.09
CA LEU A 66 2.46 -12.06 -5.43
C LEU A 66 1.61 -13.29 -5.80
N LYS A 67 0.36 -13.07 -6.20
CA LYS A 67 -0.54 -14.12 -6.72
C LYS A 67 -0.40 -14.30 -8.23
N GLY A 68 0.45 -13.53 -8.90
CA GLY A 68 0.74 -13.58 -10.32
C GLY A 68 0.18 -12.39 -11.13
N GLU A 69 0.81 -12.14 -12.29
CA GLU A 69 0.50 -10.97 -13.14
C GLU A 69 -0.94 -10.94 -13.65
N THR A 70 -1.54 -12.11 -13.91
CA THR A 70 -2.94 -12.21 -14.35
C THR A 70 -3.91 -11.71 -13.27
N ASN A 71 -3.67 -12.07 -12.02
CA ASN A 71 -4.48 -11.61 -10.88
C ASN A 71 -4.29 -10.11 -10.68
N ALA A 72 -3.04 -9.62 -10.73
CA ALA A 72 -2.73 -8.19 -10.65
C ALA A 72 -3.48 -7.36 -11.70
N LYS A 73 -3.48 -7.80 -12.97
CA LYS A 73 -4.22 -7.12 -14.05
C LYS A 73 -5.72 -7.17 -13.83
N ALA A 74 -6.27 -8.32 -13.44
CA ALA A 74 -7.71 -8.47 -13.18
C ALA A 74 -8.19 -7.52 -12.07
N THR A 75 -7.48 -7.45 -10.96
CA THR A 75 -7.78 -6.53 -9.85
C THR A 75 -7.63 -5.08 -10.28
N ALA A 76 -6.57 -4.72 -11.03
CA ALA A 76 -6.40 -3.37 -11.53
C ALA A 76 -7.55 -2.95 -12.47
N ILE A 77 -8.02 -3.83 -13.35
CA ILE A 77 -9.16 -3.58 -14.24
C ILE A 77 -10.44 -3.34 -13.43
N ASP A 78 -10.73 -4.19 -12.44
CA ASP A 78 -11.92 -4.04 -11.58
C ASP A 78 -11.92 -2.71 -10.82
N ILE A 79 -10.79 -2.35 -10.21
CA ILE A 79 -10.65 -1.08 -9.49
C ILE A 79 -10.73 0.12 -10.43
N ALA A 80 -10.13 0.06 -11.62
CA ALA A 80 -10.27 1.12 -12.62
C ALA A 80 -11.74 1.30 -13.02
N LEU A 81 -12.47 0.21 -13.24
CA LEU A 81 -13.88 0.23 -13.62
C LEU A 81 -14.75 0.88 -12.54
N LYS A 82 -14.51 0.56 -11.26
CA LYS A 82 -15.16 1.22 -10.11
C LYS A 82 -14.87 2.73 -10.05
N ASN A 83 -13.75 3.17 -10.62
CA ASN A 83 -13.39 4.59 -10.76
C ASN A 83 -13.81 5.19 -12.12
N GLY A 84 -14.67 4.52 -12.90
CA GLY A 84 -15.20 5.02 -14.18
C GLY A 84 -14.20 4.92 -15.35
N VAL A 85 -13.17 4.09 -15.22
CA VAL A 85 -12.15 3.86 -16.25
C VAL A 85 -12.08 2.41 -16.69
N THR A 86 -12.45 2.15 -17.94
CA THR A 86 -12.24 0.84 -18.57
C THR A 86 -10.79 0.72 -19.03
N LEU A 87 -10.09 -0.27 -18.47
CA LEU A 87 -8.78 -0.72 -18.91
C LEU A 87 -8.88 -2.10 -19.56
N ILE A 88 -7.95 -2.39 -20.46
CA ILE A 88 -7.75 -3.69 -21.12
C ILE A 88 -6.32 -4.16 -20.88
N ASN A 89 -6.02 -5.42 -21.17
CA ASN A 89 -4.69 -6.01 -20.95
C ASN A 89 -3.55 -5.22 -21.62
N ASP A 90 -3.79 -4.65 -22.80
CA ASP A 90 -2.80 -3.87 -23.56
C ASP A 90 -2.48 -2.51 -22.91
N ASP A 91 -3.31 -2.03 -21.99
CA ASP A 91 -3.02 -0.81 -21.22
C ASP A 91 -1.96 -1.06 -20.13
N PHE A 92 -1.57 -2.32 -19.88
CA PHE A 92 -0.68 -2.71 -18.78
C PHE A 92 0.69 -3.18 -19.25
N ASP A 93 1.71 -2.68 -18.56
CA ASP A 93 3.08 -3.19 -18.55
C ASP A 93 3.35 -3.78 -17.16
N THR A 94 3.54 -5.10 -17.10
CA THR A 94 3.69 -5.86 -15.86
C THR A 94 5.01 -6.59 -15.83
N GLY A 95 5.59 -6.68 -14.64
CA GLY A 95 6.71 -7.54 -14.35
C GLY A 95 6.60 -8.15 -12.96
N PRO A 96 7.64 -8.86 -12.50
CA PRO A 96 7.58 -9.65 -11.27
C PRO A 96 7.30 -8.82 -10.01
N ASN A 97 7.66 -7.53 -10.02
CA ASN A 97 7.54 -6.64 -8.88
C ASN A 97 6.85 -5.31 -9.21
N HIS A 98 6.29 -5.13 -10.41
CA HIS A 98 5.64 -3.89 -10.78
C HIS A 98 4.48 -4.08 -11.73
N ILE A 99 3.58 -3.10 -11.70
CA ILE A 99 2.48 -2.95 -12.65
C ILE A 99 2.38 -1.48 -13.03
N LYS A 100 2.35 -1.20 -14.33
CA LYS A 100 2.16 0.12 -14.90
C LYS A 100 0.93 0.10 -15.78
N ALA A 101 0.07 1.09 -15.65
CA ALA A 101 -1.09 1.28 -16.49
C ALA A 101 -0.95 2.60 -17.26
N THR A 102 -1.24 2.59 -18.56
CA THR A 102 -1.24 3.78 -19.42
C THR A 102 -2.55 3.85 -20.18
N LYS A 103 -3.24 5.00 -20.15
CA LYS A 103 -4.48 5.18 -20.89
C LYS A 103 -4.55 6.55 -21.55
N THR A 104 -5.03 6.56 -22.79
CA THR A 104 -5.37 7.79 -23.51
C THR A 104 -6.87 7.83 -23.80
N ARG A 105 -7.51 8.99 -23.58
CA ARG A 105 -8.91 9.27 -23.91
C ARG A 105 -9.02 10.51 -24.78
N ASP A 106 -9.83 10.44 -25.82
CA ASP A 106 -10.20 11.61 -26.60
C ASP A 106 -11.36 12.34 -25.92
N LYS A 107 -11.18 13.63 -25.63
CA LYS A 107 -12.25 14.49 -25.11
C LYS A 107 -12.62 15.56 -26.14
N THR A 108 -13.89 15.61 -26.47
CA THR A 108 -14.44 16.66 -27.33
C THR A 108 -14.40 18.02 -26.63
N LEU A 109 -13.84 19.01 -27.31
CA LEU A 109 -13.82 20.40 -26.85
C LEU A 109 -15.12 21.10 -27.23
N PHE A 110 -15.51 22.13 -26.48
CA PHE A 110 -16.78 22.82 -26.70
C PHE A 110 -16.57 24.11 -27.47
N PHE A 111 -15.66 24.97 -27.03
CA PHE A 111 -15.44 26.28 -27.63
C PHE A 111 -14.27 26.30 -28.61
N ALA A 112 -13.23 25.51 -28.38
CA ALA A 112 -12.10 25.37 -29.30
C ALA A 112 -12.51 24.82 -30.68
N LYS A 113 -13.71 24.24 -30.79
CA LYS A 113 -14.34 23.86 -32.06
C LYS A 113 -14.51 25.03 -33.03
N VAL A 114 -14.77 26.24 -32.52
CA VAL A 114 -14.87 27.46 -33.33
C VAL A 114 -13.53 27.78 -34.01
N LEU A 115 -12.42 27.35 -33.43
CA LEU A 115 -11.07 27.47 -33.97
C LEU A 115 -10.64 26.23 -34.79
N GLY A 116 -11.55 25.29 -35.06
CA GLY A 116 -11.27 24.05 -35.78
C GLY A 116 -10.69 22.92 -34.93
N ILE A 117 -10.56 23.09 -33.61
CA ILE A 117 -10.02 22.06 -32.70
C ILE A 117 -11.19 21.29 -32.06
N ASN A 118 -11.46 20.10 -32.60
CA ASN A 118 -12.65 19.33 -32.21
C ASN A 118 -12.44 18.44 -30.98
N ASN A 119 -11.23 17.94 -30.77
CA ASN A 119 -10.89 17.03 -29.69
C ASN A 119 -9.48 17.31 -29.15
N ALA A 120 -9.23 16.82 -27.94
CA ALA A 120 -7.90 16.74 -27.36
C ALA A 120 -7.69 15.37 -26.73
N LYS A 121 -6.46 14.86 -26.86
CA LYS A 121 -6.02 13.61 -26.24
C LYS A 121 -5.61 13.87 -24.80
N VAL A 122 -6.24 13.17 -23.87
CA VAL A 122 -5.87 13.15 -22.46
C VAL A 122 -5.18 11.82 -22.19
N ASN A 123 -3.86 11.86 -22.00
CA ASN A 123 -3.05 10.70 -21.63
C ASN A 123 -2.81 10.71 -20.11
N ALA A 124 -2.81 9.55 -19.45
CA ALA A 124 -2.31 9.38 -18.09
C ALA A 124 -1.58 8.04 -17.97
N SER A 125 -0.63 7.98 -17.03
CA SER A 125 0.16 6.79 -16.74
C SER A 125 0.40 6.75 -15.24
N SER A 126 0.35 5.56 -14.67
CA SER A 126 0.72 5.33 -13.27
C SER A 126 1.48 4.01 -13.16
N LYS A 127 2.43 3.93 -12.23
CA LYS A 127 3.20 2.72 -11.95
C LYS A 127 3.22 2.48 -10.44
N ALA A 128 2.95 1.25 -10.05
CA ALA A 128 3.18 0.78 -8.69
C ALA A 128 4.21 -0.34 -8.70
N GLN A 129 4.97 -0.44 -7.62
CA GLN A 129 5.91 -1.52 -7.40
C GLN A 129 5.84 -2.08 -5.99
N LEU A 130 6.28 -3.32 -5.85
CA LEU A 130 6.51 -3.97 -4.58
C LEU A 130 7.88 -3.60 -4.04
N LYS A 131 7.89 -3.01 -2.85
CA LYS A 131 9.11 -2.75 -2.10
C LYS A 131 9.16 -3.67 -0.90
N GLY A 132 10.20 -4.51 -0.85
CA GLY A 132 10.55 -5.32 0.31
C GLY A 132 11.33 -4.53 1.36
N GLY A 133 11.90 -5.25 2.33
CA GLY A 133 12.74 -4.68 3.37
C GLY A 133 11.96 -3.92 4.42
N LEU A 134 11.10 -4.63 5.16
CA LEU A 134 10.42 -4.08 6.32
C LEU A 134 11.46 -3.68 7.39
N LYS A 135 11.42 -2.43 7.84
CA LYS A 135 12.35 -1.84 8.81
C LYS A 135 11.71 -1.63 10.19
N LYS A 136 10.42 -1.29 10.25
CA LYS A 136 9.71 -1.05 11.51
C LYS A 136 8.26 -1.48 11.42
N LYS A 137 7.77 -2.14 12.48
CA LYS A 137 6.37 -2.55 12.56
C LYS A 137 5.90 -2.71 14.01
N LYS A 138 4.61 -2.42 14.21
CA LYS A 138 3.85 -2.81 15.41
C LYS A 138 3.23 -4.18 15.21
N GLY A 139 3.08 -4.94 16.29
CA GLY A 139 2.50 -6.27 16.24
C GLY A 139 3.53 -7.37 15.97
N VAL A 140 4.81 -7.09 16.15
CA VAL A 140 5.89 -8.07 16.00
C VAL A 140 5.85 -9.04 17.17
N VAL A 141 5.75 -10.33 16.87
CA VAL A 141 5.78 -11.39 17.89
C VAL A 141 7.21 -11.54 18.40
N PRO A 142 7.44 -11.56 19.74
CA PRO A 142 8.77 -11.55 20.34
C PRO A 142 9.47 -12.92 20.27
N LEU A 143 9.64 -13.43 19.06
CA LEU A 143 10.27 -14.72 18.79
C LEU A 143 11.30 -14.56 17.66
N GLY A 144 12.57 -14.59 18.02
CA GLY A 144 13.69 -14.56 17.09
C GLY A 144 13.87 -15.91 16.41
N ILE A 145 13.90 -15.90 15.09
CA ILE A 145 14.24 -17.05 14.26
C ILE A 145 15.58 -16.78 13.60
N LYS A 146 16.45 -17.79 13.51
CA LYS A 146 17.73 -17.58 12.83
C LYS A 146 17.49 -17.30 11.34
N GLU A 147 18.20 -16.31 10.82
CA GLU A 147 18.07 -15.88 9.44
C GLU A 147 18.32 -17.01 8.42
N ASP A 148 19.30 -17.88 8.67
CA ASP A 148 19.65 -19.02 7.82
C ASP A 148 18.56 -20.12 7.75
N GLN A 149 17.61 -20.08 8.69
CA GLN A 149 16.46 -20.97 8.73
C GLN A 149 15.26 -20.46 7.91
N TYR A 150 15.29 -19.20 7.45
CA TYR A 150 14.24 -18.65 6.62
C TYR A 150 14.17 -19.35 5.26
N LYS A 151 13.07 -20.09 5.04
CA LYS A 151 12.74 -20.72 3.76
C LYS A 151 11.24 -20.62 3.53
N GLU A 152 10.86 -19.88 2.49
CA GLU A 152 9.46 -19.68 2.10
C GLU A 152 8.76 -21.01 1.78
N GLY A 153 7.51 -21.15 2.23
CA GLY A 153 6.62 -22.27 1.89
C GLY A 153 6.96 -23.62 2.57
N VAL A 154 8.08 -23.70 3.30
CA VAL A 154 8.52 -24.89 4.03
C VAL A 154 7.88 -24.91 5.41
N ASN A 155 7.42 -26.09 5.85
CA ASN A 155 6.97 -26.28 7.23
C ASN A 155 8.14 -26.07 8.18
N TYR A 156 7.96 -25.17 9.13
CA TYR A 156 8.97 -24.81 10.11
C TYR A 156 8.40 -25.00 11.53
N PRO A 157 9.09 -25.77 12.39
CA PRO A 157 8.77 -25.82 13.80
C PRO A 157 9.27 -24.53 14.45
N LEU A 158 8.36 -23.56 14.58
CA LEU A 158 8.61 -22.27 15.21
C LEU A 158 9.12 -22.43 16.65
N LYS A 159 8.70 -23.50 17.31
CA LYS A 159 9.24 -23.98 18.57
C LYS A 159 9.17 -25.51 18.64
N SER A 160 10.19 -26.14 19.21
CA SER A 160 10.20 -27.54 19.63
C SER A 160 10.61 -27.65 21.11
N SER A 161 10.48 -28.84 21.71
CA SER A 161 10.89 -29.14 23.08
C SER A 161 12.41 -29.00 23.31
N GLU A 162 13.20 -28.80 22.24
CA GLU A 162 14.66 -28.64 22.31
C GLU A 162 15.04 -27.19 22.64
N SER A 163 15.92 -27.01 23.63
CA SER A 163 16.43 -25.70 24.01
C SER A 163 17.94 -25.64 23.86
N VAL A 164 18.47 -24.49 23.47
CA VAL A 164 19.90 -24.22 23.56
C VAL A 164 20.15 -23.58 24.93
N LYS A 165 20.60 -24.38 25.90
CA LYS A 165 20.94 -23.94 27.27
C LYS A 165 19.81 -23.11 27.94
N GLY A 166 18.55 -23.53 27.76
CA GLY A 166 17.38 -22.87 28.35
C GLY A 166 16.83 -21.67 27.57
N ASN A 167 17.38 -21.36 26.40
CA ASN A 167 16.86 -20.35 25.48
C ASN A 167 16.00 -21.01 24.40
N PHE A 168 14.79 -20.47 24.20
CA PHE A 168 13.76 -20.97 23.29
C PHE A 168 13.46 -19.97 22.14
N GLY A 169 14.32 -18.98 21.92
CA GLY A 169 14.18 -17.99 20.85
C GLY A 169 13.35 -16.76 21.22
N TYR A 170 12.79 -16.68 22.43
CA TYR A 170 12.04 -15.50 22.85
C TYR A 170 12.93 -14.27 23.02
N LEU A 171 12.39 -13.12 22.66
CA LEU A 171 13.06 -11.82 22.77
C LEU A 171 12.38 -10.95 23.83
N ASP A 172 13.17 -10.12 24.49
CA ASP A 172 12.73 -9.07 25.39
C ASP A 172 12.67 -7.75 24.60
N LEU A 173 11.53 -7.51 23.96
CA LEU A 173 11.34 -6.35 23.06
C LEU A 173 10.84 -5.10 23.79
N VAL A 174 10.23 -5.25 24.96
CA VAL A 174 9.54 -4.17 25.70
C VAL A 174 9.97 -4.04 27.16
N GLY A 175 11.00 -4.79 27.59
CA GLY A 175 11.48 -4.78 28.97
C GLY A 175 10.59 -5.53 29.96
N ASP A 176 9.57 -6.24 29.46
CA ASP A 176 8.69 -7.08 30.26
C ASP A 176 8.83 -8.53 29.83
N THR A 177 9.48 -9.33 30.69
CA THR A 177 9.71 -10.74 30.42
C THR A 177 8.60 -11.64 30.95
N ARG A 178 7.63 -11.13 31.71
CA ARG A 178 6.63 -11.93 32.44
C ARG A 178 5.37 -12.18 31.63
N ASN A 179 4.98 -11.23 30.79
CA ASN A 179 3.72 -11.23 30.02
C ASN A 179 3.93 -11.61 28.55
N LEU A 180 4.54 -12.77 28.31
CA LEU A 180 4.82 -13.27 26.96
C LEU A 180 3.53 -13.60 26.18
N LYS A 181 2.48 -14.06 26.86
CA LYS A 181 1.17 -14.36 26.24
C LYS A 181 0.59 -13.11 25.56
N GLU A 182 0.50 -12.01 26.30
CA GLU A 182 -0.05 -10.75 25.82
C GLU A 182 0.79 -10.18 24.68
N GLN A 183 2.11 -10.35 24.73
CA GLN A 183 3.00 -9.97 23.64
C GLN A 183 2.87 -10.87 22.42
N ILE A 184 2.57 -12.16 22.57
CA ILE A 184 2.25 -13.01 21.42
C ILE A 184 0.94 -12.56 20.79
N ILE A 185 -0.09 -12.25 21.58
CA ILE A 185 -1.41 -11.83 21.06
C ILE A 185 -1.35 -10.44 20.42
N GLY A 186 -0.84 -9.43 21.13
CA GLY A 186 -0.82 -8.04 20.66
C GLY A 186 0.41 -7.66 19.83
N GLY A 187 1.50 -8.42 19.97
CA GLY A 187 2.81 -8.07 19.44
C GLY A 187 3.43 -6.86 20.14
N ALA A 188 4.70 -6.61 19.83
CA ALA A 188 5.44 -5.43 20.24
C ALA A 188 5.70 -4.50 19.05
N GLU A 189 6.05 -3.25 19.31
CA GLU A 189 6.68 -2.41 18.30
C GLU A 189 8.17 -2.72 18.26
N LEU A 190 8.70 -2.95 17.06
CA LEU A 190 10.12 -3.19 16.87
C LEU A 190 10.62 -2.47 15.61
N GLU A 191 11.83 -1.92 15.72
CA GLU A 191 12.56 -1.29 14.62
C GLU A 191 13.90 -2.00 14.44
N VAL A 192 14.25 -2.42 13.22
CA VAL A 192 15.53 -3.10 12.91
C VAL A 192 16.75 -2.23 13.24
N SER A 193 16.59 -0.90 13.24
CA SER A 193 17.66 0.02 13.67
C SER A 193 18.03 -0.15 15.15
N GLN A 194 17.12 -0.70 15.97
CA GLN A 194 17.44 -1.31 17.26
C GLN A 194 18.13 -2.65 16.97
N LYS A 195 19.36 -2.56 16.47
CA LYS A 195 20.14 -3.69 15.92
C LYS A 195 20.19 -4.91 16.83
N PHE A 196 19.90 -4.76 18.12
CA PHE A 196 20.03 -5.82 19.09
C PHE A 196 18.82 -5.92 20.03
N ALA A 197 18.41 -7.15 20.32
CA ALA A 197 17.45 -7.48 21.37
C ALA A 197 18.07 -8.46 22.37
N TRP A 198 17.64 -8.39 23.62
CA TRP A 198 18.00 -9.40 24.62
C TRP A 198 17.08 -10.61 24.48
N THR A 199 17.62 -11.81 24.70
CA THR A 199 16.79 -13.00 24.79
C THR A 199 16.05 -13.06 26.12
N ASN A 200 14.93 -13.77 26.13
CA ASN A 200 14.08 -14.00 27.29
C ASN A 200 14.02 -15.50 27.62
N PRO A 201 15.01 -16.06 28.34
CA PRO A 201 15.11 -17.49 28.59
C PRO A 201 13.93 -18.08 29.36
N GLY A 202 13.80 -19.40 29.29
CA GLY A 202 12.72 -20.16 29.92
C GLY A 202 11.64 -20.57 28.93
N GLU A 203 11.08 -21.77 29.14
CA GLU A 203 10.19 -22.40 28.16
C GLU A 203 8.85 -21.66 28.03
N LYS A 204 8.26 -21.23 29.15
CA LYS A 204 7.00 -20.46 29.21
C LYS A 204 5.87 -21.05 28.35
N TRP A 205 5.84 -22.38 28.22
CA TRP A 205 4.98 -23.07 27.26
C TRP A 205 3.50 -22.69 27.41
N GLY A 206 2.97 -22.67 28.63
CA GLY A 206 1.57 -22.31 28.86
C GLY A 206 1.19 -20.92 28.31
N GLN A 207 2.08 -19.93 28.38
CA GLN A 207 1.83 -18.59 27.82
C GLN A 207 1.87 -18.61 26.28
N VAL A 208 2.76 -19.42 25.72
CA VAL A 208 3.01 -19.53 24.28
C VAL A 208 1.85 -20.24 23.59
N THR A 209 1.45 -21.39 24.13
CA THR A 209 0.28 -22.15 23.68
C THR A 209 -0.96 -21.29 23.72
N GLN A 210 -1.26 -20.67 24.88
CA GLN A 210 -2.44 -19.79 25.00
C GLN A 210 -2.39 -18.61 24.04
N GLY A 211 -1.22 -18.00 23.82
CA GLY A 211 -1.06 -16.87 22.90
C GLY A 211 -1.36 -17.25 21.45
N PHE A 212 -0.77 -18.34 20.97
CA PHE A 212 -0.98 -18.81 19.59
C PHE A 212 -2.35 -19.46 19.37
N GLU A 213 -2.87 -20.22 20.33
CA GLU A 213 -4.24 -20.75 20.26
C GLU A 213 -5.27 -19.62 20.23
N SER A 214 -5.05 -18.53 20.99
CA SER A 214 -5.93 -17.35 20.93
C SER A 214 -5.96 -16.78 19.51
N ARG A 215 -4.81 -16.60 18.87
CA ARG A 215 -4.72 -16.14 17.47
C ARG A 215 -5.44 -17.07 16.50
N ILE A 216 -5.22 -18.38 16.60
CA ILE A 216 -5.91 -19.37 15.76
C ILE A 216 -7.43 -19.29 15.96
N SER A 217 -7.87 -19.25 17.22
CA SER A 217 -9.30 -19.24 17.56
C SER A 217 -10.03 -17.99 17.10
N ASN A 218 -9.34 -16.84 17.04
CA ASN A 218 -9.91 -15.58 16.56
C ASN A 218 -10.17 -15.58 15.05
N ASP A 219 -9.45 -16.41 14.30
CA ASP A 219 -9.65 -16.56 12.85
C ASP A 219 -10.70 -17.64 12.51
N ASN A 220 -11.24 -18.35 13.51
CA ASN A 220 -12.22 -19.41 13.28
C ASN A 220 -13.44 -18.90 12.50
N GLY A 221 -13.78 -19.59 11.41
CA GLY A 221 -14.89 -19.23 10.53
C GLY A 221 -14.55 -18.20 9.45
N ILE A 222 -13.33 -17.64 9.43
CA ILE A 222 -12.85 -16.78 8.35
C ILE A 222 -12.11 -17.65 7.34
N GLU A 223 -12.76 -17.99 6.22
CA GLU A 223 -12.26 -18.95 5.22
C GLU A 223 -10.85 -18.62 4.72
N LYS A 224 -10.60 -17.36 4.35
CA LYS A 224 -9.27 -16.92 3.86
C LYS A 224 -8.14 -17.07 4.89
N CYS A 225 -8.46 -17.17 6.18
CA CYS A 225 -7.47 -17.31 7.25
C CYS A 225 -7.21 -18.78 7.63
N GLN A 226 -7.82 -19.74 6.93
CA GLN A 226 -7.67 -21.17 7.19
C GLN A 226 -6.58 -21.84 6.35
N SER A 227 -6.01 -21.14 5.36
CA SER A 227 -4.95 -21.65 4.49
C SER A 227 -3.84 -20.62 4.32
N TYR A 228 -2.59 -21.07 4.26
CA TYR A 228 -1.44 -20.18 4.09
C TYR A 228 -1.38 -19.55 2.69
N GLU A 229 -2.04 -20.15 1.70
CA GLU A 229 -2.14 -19.66 0.33
C GLU A 229 -3.09 -18.45 0.20
N THR A 230 -4.06 -18.35 1.11
CA THR A 230 -5.11 -17.33 1.06
C THR A 230 -5.00 -16.30 2.19
N ALA A 231 -4.28 -16.62 3.26
CA ALA A 231 -4.09 -15.74 4.41
C ALA A 231 -3.27 -14.50 4.06
N ASP A 232 -3.68 -13.36 4.60
CA ASP A 232 -3.02 -12.07 4.46
C ASP A 232 -2.79 -11.45 5.85
N ASP A 233 -2.27 -10.22 5.91
CA ASP A 233 -1.94 -9.55 7.16
C ASP A 233 -3.15 -9.14 8.02
N SER A 234 -4.38 -9.39 7.54
CA SER A 234 -5.59 -9.22 8.35
C SER A 234 -5.92 -10.45 9.20
N CYS A 235 -5.33 -11.61 8.90
CA CYS A 235 -5.50 -12.85 9.66
C CYS A 235 -4.62 -12.86 10.92
N GLN A 236 -5.20 -13.17 12.07
CA GLN A 236 -4.46 -13.27 13.33
C GLN A 236 -3.40 -14.37 13.34
N ARG A 237 -3.57 -15.42 12.51
CA ARG A 237 -2.59 -16.49 12.29
C ARG A 237 -1.36 -16.04 11.51
N VAL A 238 -1.42 -14.92 10.78
CA VAL A 238 -0.26 -14.33 10.12
C VAL A 238 0.45 -13.43 11.11
N ILE A 239 1.62 -13.87 11.57
CA ILE A 239 2.45 -13.13 12.51
C ILE A 239 3.70 -12.60 11.81
N ILE A 240 4.22 -11.48 12.33
CA ILE A 240 5.52 -10.97 11.92
C ILE A 240 6.53 -11.33 13.01
N VAL A 241 7.61 -11.98 12.62
CA VAL A 241 8.67 -12.47 13.51
C VAL A 241 10.01 -11.84 13.12
N PRO A 242 10.84 -11.42 14.09
CA PRO A 242 12.18 -10.95 13.82
C PRO A 242 13.10 -12.09 13.40
N LEU A 243 13.90 -11.85 12.36
CA LEU A 243 15.01 -12.70 12.01
C LEU A 243 16.27 -12.19 12.70
N VAL A 244 17.06 -13.12 13.24
CA VAL A 244 18.27 -12.83 14.01
C VAL A 244 19.49 -13.54 13.43
N LYS A 245 20.67 -12.91 13.53
CA LYS A 245 21.93 -13.60 13.23
C LYS A 245 22.21 -14.66 14.28
N GLU A 246 22.92 -15.70 13.86
CA GLU A 246 23.34 -16.77 14.74
C GLU A 246 24.23 -16.24 15.88
N VAL A 247 23.79 -16.49 17.11
CA VAL A 247 24.59 -16.24 18.32
C VAL A 247 24.54 -17.53 19.14
N VAL A 248 25.66 -17.89 19.77
CA VAL A 248 25.69 -18.97 20.77
C VAL A 248 24.80 -18.57 21.93
N LEU A 249 23.54 -19.02 21.93
CA LEU A 249 22.57 -18.70 22.95
C LEU A 249 22.94 -19.42 24.26
N SER A 250 23.33 -18.67 25.29
CA SER A 250 23.57 -19.20 26.63
C SER A 250 22.95 -18.27 27.65
N GLY A 251 21.84 -18.70 28.26
CA GLY A 251 21.06 -17.83 29.15
C GLY A 251 20.55 -16.58 28.43
N LYS A 252 20.59 -15.44 29.13
CA LYS A 252 20.22 -14.13 28.57
C LYS A 252 21.39 -13.63 27.71
N THR A 253 21.18 -13.57 26.40
CA THR A 253 22.19 -13.19 25.40
C THR A 253 21.61 -12.11 24.50
N GLN A 254 22.46 -11.21 24.01
CA GLN A 254 22.05 -10.20 23.04
C GLN A 254 22.17 -10.78 21.63
N VAL A 255 21.12 -10.63 20.82
CA VAL A 255 21.06 -11.11 19.43
C VAL A 255 20.86 -9.95 18.48
N GLU A 256 21.48 -10.01 17.30
CA GLU A 256 21.33 -8.99 16.26
C GLU A 256 20.07 -9.27 15.42
N ILE A 257 19.19 -8.28 15.27
CA ILE A 257 18.01 -8.37 14.40
C ILE A 257 18.40 -7.87 13.01
N VAL A 258 18.21 -8.71 12.00
CA VAL A 258 18.54 -8.39 10.60
C VAL A 258 17.33 -7.99 9.76
N GLY A 259 16.14 -8.42 10.17
CA GLY A 259 14.91 -8.11 9.45
C GLY A 259 13.71 -8.81 10.04
N PHE A 260 12.66 -8.91 9.24
CA PHE A 260 11.40 -9.53 9.63
C PHE A 260 10.89 -10.45 8.54
N ALA A 261 10.29 -11.56 8.96
CA ALA A 261 9.56 -12.46 8.07
C ALA A 261 8.10 -12.59 8.52
N ALA A 262 7.22 -12.85 7.56
CA ALA A 262 5.83 -13.22 7.84
C ALA A 262 5.71 -14.73 7.99
N PHE A 263 4.97 -15.17 9.00
CA PHE A 263 4.81 -16.56 9.35
C PHE A 263 3.33 -16.88 9.57
N TYR A 264 2.81 -17.87 8.88
CA TYR A 264 1.46 -18.37 9.06
C TYR A 264 1.47 -19.54 10.05
N ILE A 265 0.71 -19.42 11.14
CA ILE A 265 0.59 -20.46 12.16
C ILE A 265 -0.40 -21.52 11.70
N THR A 266 0.11 -22.71 11.37
CA THR A 266 -0.71 -23.86 10.95
C THR A 266 -1.34 -24.55 12.15
N ARG A 267 -0.53 -24.90 13.15
CA ARG A 267 -1.01 -25.65 14.33
C ARG A 267 -0.16 -25.39 15.56
N VAL A 268 -0.78 -25.61 16.71
CA VAL A 268 -0.13 -25.71 18.02
C VAL A 268 -0.46 -27.09 18.55
N GLU A 269 0.56 -27.86 18.91
CA GLU A 269 0.41 -29.23 19.40
C GLU A 269 0.95 -29.34 20.82
N ASN A 270 0.21 -30.09 21.64
CA ASN A 270 0.52 -30.34 23.04
C ASN A 270 0.15 -31.79 23.38
N ASP A 271 0.73 -32.75 22.66
CA ASP A 271 0.54 -34.18 22.92
C ASP A 271 1.82 -34.85 23.39
N LYS A 272 1.70 -35.69 24.44
CA LYS A 272 2.69 -36.67 24.93
C LYS A 272 4.19 -36.25 25.00
N GLY A 273 4.48 -34.97 25.15
CA GLY A 273 5.86 -34.46 25.34
C GLY A 273 6.39 -33.62 24.18
N ASP A 274 5.70 -33.59 23.04
CA ASP A 274 6.05 -32.74 21.91
C ASP A 274 5.25 -31.43 21.98
N LYS A 275 5.96 -30.38 22.41
CA LYS A 275 5.45 -29.01 22.53
C LYS A 275 5.88 -28.25 21.29
N ILE A 276 5.00 -28.21 20.29
CA ILE A 276 5.35 -27.67 18.97
C ILE A 276 4.38 -26.57 18.55
N VAL A 277 4.96 -25.48 18.03
CA VAL A 277 4.24 -24.50 17.22
C VAL A 277 4.76 -24.65 15.80
N GLU A 278 3.88 -24.93 14.87
CA GLU A 278 4.22 -25.21 13.48
C GLU A 278 3.55 -24.22 12.55
N GLY A 279 4.25 -23.89 11.47
CA GLY A 279 3.74 -23.00 10.46
C GLY A 279 4.65 -22.92 9.25
N LYS A 280 4.42 -21.92 8.41
CA LYS A 280 5.18 -21.66 7.20
C LYS A 280 5.53 -20.20 7.09
N PHE A 281 6.72 -19.91 6.58
CA PHE A 281 7.02 -18.58 6.09
C PHE A 281 6.21 -18.32 4.82
N ILE A 282 5.51 -17.18 4.78
CA ILE A 282 4.71 -16.76 3.65
C ILE A 282 5.19 -15.41 3.15
N LYS A 283 4.96 -15.13 1.87
CA LYS A 283 5.03 -13.76 1.38
C LYS A 283 3.73 -13.03 1.70
N THR A 284 3.82 -11.78 2.12
CA THR A 284 2.63 -10.98 2.42
C THR A 284 2.86 -9.50 2.17
N TYR A 285 1.77 -8.74 2.19
CA TYR A 285 1.77 -7.29 2.16
C TYR A 285 1.42 -6.76 3.53
N THR A 286 2.06 -5.69 3.96
CA THR A 286 1.63 -5.06 5.21
C THR A 286 1.99 -3.59 5.30
N VAL A 287 1.40 -2.93 6.30
CA VAL A 287 1.73 -1.57 6.70
C VAL A 287 2.90 -1.58 7.69
N GLY A 288 3.84 -0.66 7.47
CA GLY A 288 5.01 -0.45 8.30
C GLY A 288 5.97 0.53 7.64
N GLU A 289 7.12 0.76 8.25
CA GLU A 289 8.21 1.50 7.62
C GLU A 289 9.10 0.52 6.87
N PHE A 290 9.45 0.84 5.62
CA PHE A 290 10.25 -0.01 4.74
C PHE A 290 11.49 0.75 4.27
N GLY A 291 12.46 0.02 3.73
CA GLY A 291 13.79 0.51 3.40
C GLY A 291 14.87 -0.13 4.28
N GLY A 292 14.59 -1.32 4.83
CA GLY A 292 15.62 -2.22 5.36
C GLY A 292 16.50 -2.75 4.24
N GLU A 293 17.68 -3.24 4.61
CA GLU A 293 18.69 -3.73 3.66
C GLU A 293 18.29 -5.07 3.03
N GLU A 294 17.65 -5.95 3.81
CA GLU A 294 17.31 -7.33 3.42
C GLU A 294 15.80 -7.55 3.24
N ASP A 295 15.42 -8.39 2.28
CA ASP A 295 14.02 -8.74 1.97
C ASP A 295 13.71 -10.20 2.31
N TYR A 296 12.83 -10.41 3.30
CA TYR A 296 12.34 -11.74 3.71
C TYR A 296 10.84 -11.90 3.48
N GLY A 297 10.36 -11.44 2.31
CA GLY A 297 9.02 -11.77 1.83
C GLY A 297 7.90 -10.87 2.36
N ILE A 298 8.23 -9.75 2.99
CA ILE A 298 7.23 -8.76 3.40
C ILE A 298 7.33 -7.54 2.50
N TYR A 299 6.21 -7.18 1.87
CA TYR A 299 6.17 -6.13 0.85
C TYR A 299 5.20 -5.00 1.22
N LYS A 300 5.45 -3.82 0.64
CA LYS A 300 4.42 -2.79 0.46
C LYS A 300 4.26 -2.47 -1.03
N ALA A 301 3.03 -2.20 -1.43
CA ALA A 301 2.76 -1.54 -2.70
C ALA A 301 3.06 -0.04 -2.56
N SER A 302 3.73 0.56 -3.53
CA SER A 302 3.97 2.00 -3.55
C SER A 302 3.96 2.51 -4.98
N LEU A 303 3.31 3.65 -5.19
CA LEU A 303 3.40 4.38 -6.44
C LEU A 303 4.85 4.83 -6.67
N VAL A 304 5.25 4.80 -7.92
CA VAL A 304 6.52 5.33 -8.42
C VAL A 304 6.24 6.21 -9.64
N GLU A 305 6.91 7.35 -9.65
CA GLU A 305 6.90 8.28 -10.79
C GLU A 305 7.64 7.69 -12.00
#